data_AF-A0A7X8J1Q0-F1
#
_entry.id   AF-A0A7X8J1Q0-F1
#
_cell.length_a   1.000
_cell.length_b   1.000
_cell.length_c   1.000
_cell.angle_alpha   90.00
_cell.angle_beta   90.00
_cell.angle_gamma   90.00
#
_symmetry.space_group_name_H-M   'P 1'
#
loop_
_entity.id
_entity.type
_entity.pdbx_description
1 polymer ?
#
loop_
_entity_poly.entity_id
_entity_poly.type
_entity_poly.pdbx_seq_one_letter_code
_entity_poly.pdbx_strand_id
1 'polypeptide(L)'
;MSVKELASTKLNSLTVKLFEYDIDNEQSFTDLKEYLVKKIKKSKVHNVNLNYYGSKNLNPTFVKKFNEQVAKITIPQKAKIPQFDVRRERVTEWMAQLLLEKKYNCMFYEEADKKMNIEPVELSKHTPGIDVPGIRIVDNQIKFVICEVKASEENNIPCSSVTSLQQDIQKSIDNKENRVTLEILQYMSGIRNVKMKDVELQRIIDFLAKLITGNRTELADSIMFFPVLIRNNLN
;
A
#
# COMPACT_ATOMS: atom_id res chain seq x y z
N MET A 1 13.32 17.10 3.67
CA MET A 1 12.23 16.40 2.97
C MET A 1 11.02 16.79 3.73
N SER A 2 10.41 17.87 3.30
CA SER A 2 9.32 18.50 4.01
C SER A 2 8.02 17.94 3.47
N VAL A 3 7.10 17.71 4.40
CA VAL A 3 5.70 17.48 4.04
C VAL A 3 4.95 18.65 4.60
N LYS A 4 4.30 19.42 3.72
CA LYS A 4 3.58 20.63 4.08
C LYS A 4 2.10 20.42 3.84
N GLU A 5 1.27 20.71 4.84
CA GLU A 5 -0.18 20.80 4.63
C GLU A 5 -0.46 22.11 3.88
N LEU A 6 -1.04 22.01 2.67
CA LEU A 6 -1.37 23.17 1.85
C LEU A 6 -2.81 23.64 2.09
N ALA A 7 -3.73 22.70 2.29
CA ALA A 7 -5.14 22.98 2.50
C ALA A 7 -5.80 21.90 3.35
N SER A 8 -6.84 22.28 4.08
CA SER A 8 -7.65 21.39 4.90
C SER A 8 -9.10 21.85 4.88
N THR A 9 -10.02 20.92 4.67
CA THR A 9 -11.46 21.19 4.69
C THR A 9 -12.21 20.02 5.33
N LYS A 10 -13.43 20.29 5.82
CA LYS A 10 -14.36 19.25 6.27
C LYS A 10 -15.52 19.15 5.29
N LEU A 11 -15.76 17.95 4.76
CA LEU A 11 -16.88 17.66 3.87
C LEU A 11 -17.61 16.42 4.39
N ASN A 12 -18.90 16.53 4.70
CA ASN A 12 -19.73 15.42 5.21
C ASN A 12 -19.07 14.64 6.38
N SER A 13 -18.56 15.38 7.37
CA SER A 13 -17.82 14.84 8.53
C SER A 13 -16.46 14.19 8.21
N LEU A 14 -16.04 14.13 6.94
CA LEU A 14 -14.70 13.71 6.53
C LEU A 14 -13.75 14.89 6.52
N THR A 15 -12.56 14.70 7.09
CA THR A 15 -11.47 15.68 7.01
C THR A 15 -10.65 15.40 5.75
N VAL A 16 -10.64 16.35 4.82
CA VAL A 16 -9.89 16.27 3.57
C VAL A 16 -8.69 17.22 3.67
N LYS A 17 -7.49 16.69 3.42
CA LYS A 17 -6.24 17.45 3.52
C LYS A 17 -5.42 17.30 2.25
N LEU A 18 -4.89 18.41 1.78
CA LEU A 18 -3.93 18.46 0.67
C LEU A 18 -2.53 18.62 1.25
N PHE A 19 -1.64 17.70 0.87
CA PHE A 19 -0.24 17.76 1.24
C PHE A 19 0.63 17.99 0.01
N GLU A 20 1.64 18.82 0.19
CA GLU A 20 2.78 18.94 -0.71
C GLU A 20 3.95 18.15 -0.13
N TYR A 21 4.62 17.44 -1.02
CA TYR A 21 5.79 16.64 -0.71
C TYR A 21 6.95 17.23 -1.49
N ASP A 22 7.84 17.92 -0.79
CA ASP A 22 8.91 18.66 -1.44
C ASP A 22 10.30 18.13 -1.04
N ILE A 23 11.20 18.17 -2.01
CA ILE A 23 12.58 17.73 -1.87
C ILE A 23 13.42 18.98 -1.69
N ASP A 24 13.42 19.48 -0.45
CA ASP A 24 14.00 20.79 -0.12
C ASP A 24 15.54 20.85 -0.31
N ASN A 25 16.22 19.70 -0.35
CA ASN A 25 17.67 19.60 -0.49
C ASN A 25 18.15 18.21 -0.95
N GLU A 26 19.44 18.09 -1.26
CA GLU A 26 20.08 16.87 -1.75
C GLU A 26 20.03 15.70 -0.73
N GLN A 27 20.12 16.00 0.57
CA GLN A 27 19.99 14.96 1.60
C GLN A 27 18.59 14.35 1.59
N SER A 28 17.57 15.19 1.45
CA SER A 28 16.17 14.80 1.36
C SER A 28 15.90 13.89 0.18
N PHE A 29 16.53 14.20 -0.95
CA PHE A 29 16.48 13.37 -2.15
C PHE A 29 17.13 12.01 -1.91
N THR A 30 18.30 12.02 -1.28
CA THR A 30 19.06 10.81 -0.95
C THR A 30 18.27 9.89 -0.03
N ASP A 31 17.67 10.44 1.04
CA ASP A 31 16.84 9.68 1.98
C ASP A 31 15.63 9.05 1.28
N LEU A 32 14.96 9.78 0.39
CA LEU A 32 13.82 9.27 -0.37
C LEU A 32 14.24 8.13 -1.30
N LYS A 33 15.35 8.33 -2.00
CA LYS A 33 15.92 7.34 -2.91
C LYS A 33 16.28 6.07 -2.15
N GLU A 34 16.94 6.19 -1.00
CA GLU A 34 17.29 5.05 -0.15
C GLU A 34 16.06 4.31 0.36
N TYR A 35 15.04 5.05 0.83
CA TYR A 35 13.75 4.48 1.25
C TYR A 35 13.10 3.66 0.12
N LEU A 36 12.97 4.23 -1.08
CA LEU A 36 12.37 3.56 -2.22
C LEU A 36 13.19 2.34 -2.64
N VAL A 37 14.52 2.45 -2.74
CA VAL A 37 15.41 1.32 -3.07
C VAL A 37 15.26 0.18 -2.07
N LYS A 38 15.15 0.49 -0.77
CA LYS A 38 14.92 -0.49 0.29
C LYS A 38 13.57 -1.20 0.12
N LYS A 39 12.49 -0.44 -0.09
CA LYS A 39 11.14 -0.99 -0.33
C LYS A 39 11.10 -1.91 -1.55
N ILE A 40 11.80 -1.56 -2.62
CA ILE A 40 11.87 -2.35 -3.86
C ILE A 40 12.58 -3.68 -3.64
N LYS A 41 13.75 -3.65 -2.97
CA LYS A 41 14.50 -4.87 -2.64
C LYS A 41 13.69 -5.84 -1.76
N LYS A 42 12.94 -5.31 -0.80
CA LYS A 42 12.22 -6.13 0.18
C LYS A 42 10.86 -6.65 -0.29
N SER A 43 10.11 -5.82 -1.02
CA SER A 43 8.81 -6.19 -1.57
C SER A 43 8.90 -7.33 -2.59
N LYS A 44 10.09 -7.59 -3.14
CA LYS A 44 10.32 -8.61 -4.18
C LYS A 44 9.31 -8.42 -5.32
N VAL A 45 9.01 -7.17 -5.65
CA VAL A 45 8.03 -6.74 -6.67
C VAL A 45 8.30 -7.35 -8.06
N HIS A 46 9.53 -7.82 -8.31
CA HIS A 46 9.95 -8.52 -9.53
C HIS A 46 9.99 -10.05 -9.41
N ASN A 47 9.66 -10.63 -8.26
CA ASN A 47 9.64 -12.08 -8.08
C ASN A 47 8.31 -12.63 -8.57
N VAL A 48 8.23 -12.88 -9.87
CA VAL A 48 7.09 -13.52 -10.48
C VAL A 48 7.13 -15.01 -10.15
N ASN A 49 6.07 -15.53 -9.55
CA ASN A 49 5.93 -16.97 -9.31
C ASN A 49 5.60 -17.68 -10.64
N LEU A 50 6.63 -18.09 -11.36
CA LEU A 50 6.53 -18.78 -12.64
C LEU A 50 6.01 -20.23 -12.53
N ASN A 51 5.75 -20.73 -11.30
CA ASN A 51 5.27 -22.10 -11.09
C ASN A 51 3.75 -22.24 -11.24
N TYR A 52 3.01 -21.16 -11.52
CA TYR A 52 1.54 -21.16 -11.55
C TYR A 52 0.94 -22.20 -12.52
N TYR A 53 1.64 -22.50 -13.62
CA TYR A 53 1.17 -23.45 -14.64
C TYR A 53 1.89 -24.81 -14.60
N GLY A 54 2.66 -25.10 -13.56
CA GLY A 54 3.48 -26.31 -13.43
C GLY A 54 2.69 -27.58 -13.11
N SER A 55 1.82 -28.02 -14.01
CA SER A 55 1.28 -29.38 -13.99
C SER A 55 2.42 -30.39 -14.22
N LYS A 56 2.48 -31.47 -13.42
CA LYS A 56 3.47 -32.55 -13.53
C LYS A 56 3.49 -33.22 -14.92
N ASN A 57 2.46 -33.00 -15.74
CA ASN A 57 2.27 -33.63 -17.05
C ASN A 57 2.72 -32.77 -18.23
N LEU A 58 3.25 -31.56 -18.00
CA LEU A 58 3.70 -30.68 -19.08
C LEU A 58 5.16 -30.93 -19.46
N ASN A 59 5.46 -30.79 -20.76
CA ASN A 59 6.81 -30.93 -21.29
C ASN A 59 7.78 -29.91 -20.64
N PRO A 60 8.89 -30.34 -20.01
CA PRO A 60 9.82 -29.44 -19.33
C PRO A 60 10.42 -28.34 -20.21
N THR A 61 10.68 -28.63 -21.48
CA THR A 61 11.22 -27.66 -22.44
C THR A 61 10.19 -26.57 -22.77
N PHE A 62 8.91 -26.95 -22.89
CA PHE A 62 7.83 -25.99 -23.06
C PHE A 62 7.70 -25.10 -21.82
N VAL A 63 7.66 -25.69 -20.63
CA VAL A 63 7.56 -24.96 -19.35
C VAL A 63 8.70 -23.95 -19.22
N LYS A 64 9.94 -24.33 -19.55
CA LYS A 64 11.09 -23.43 -19.54
C LYS A 64 10.91 -22.23 -20.49
N LYS A 65 10.57 -22.48 -21.77
CA LYS A 65 10.37 -21.40 -22.76
C LYS A 65 9.20 -20.49 -22.39
N PHE A 66 8.11 -21.06 -21.88
CA PHE A 66 6.95 -20.30 -21.42
C PHE A 66 7.32 -19.40 -20.24
N ASN A 67 8.03 -19.92 -19.24
CA ASN A 67 8.50 -19.15 -18.09
C ASN A 67 9.45 -18.03 -18.49
N GLU A 68 10.33 -18.25 -19.46
CA GLU A 68 11.20 -17.21 -20.04
C GLU A 68 10.38 -16.09 -20.72
N GLN A 69 9.33 -16.43 -21.46
CA GLN A 69 8.44 -15.43 -22.08
C GLN A 69 7.64 -14.67 -21.03
N VAL A 70 7.05 -15.37 -20.05
CA VAL A 70 6.32 -14.73 -18.95
C VAL A 70 7.24 -13.76 -18.21
N ALA A 71 8.45 -14.17 -17.84
CA ALA A 71 9.42 -13.29 -17.16
C ALA A 71 9.73 -12.02 -17.96
N LYS A 72 9.88 -12.12 -19.29
CA LYS A 72 10.14 -10.96 -20.16
C LYS A 72 9.00 -9.93 -20.19
N ILE A 73 7.76 -10.39 -20.08
CA ILE A 73 6.57 -9.50 -20.17
C ILE A 73 6.19 -8.97 -18.78
N THR A 74 6.39 -9.77 -17.73
CA THR A 74 5.95 -9.46 -16.35
C THR A 74 6.93 -8.57 -15.58
N ILE A 75 8.22 -8.65 -15.89
CA ILE A 75 9.23 -7.74 -15.32
C ILE A 75 9.15 -6.43 -16.12
N PRO A 76 9.00 -5.27 -15.45
CA PRO A 76 9.04 -3.97 -16.12
C PRO A 76 10.28 -3.83 -17.03
N GLN A 77 10.15 -3.09 -18.13
CA GLN A 77 11.26 -2.92 -19.07
C GLN A 77 12.18 -1.81 -18.58
N LYS A 78 13.42 -2.18 -18.23
CA LYS A 78 14.55 -1.33 -17.83
C LYS A 78 14.29 0.18 -17.85
N ALA A 79 13.98 0.72 -16.69
CA ALA A 79 14.24 2.12 -16.39
C ALA A 79 15.75 2.45 -16.50
N LYS A 80 16.11 3.71 -16.78
CA LYS A 80 17.52 4.19 -16.77
C LYS A 80 18.24 3.86 -15.45
N ILE A 81 17.50 3.75 -14.36
CA ILE A 81 17.98 3.29 -13.05
C ILE A 81 17.24 1.97 -12.76
N PRO A 82 17.94 0.81 -12.79
CA PRO A 82 17.30 -0.51 -12.64
C PRO A 82 16.51 -0.68 -11.34
N GLN A 83 16.91 0.03 -10.28
CA GLN A 83 16.20 -0.01 -9.00
C GLN A 83 14.85 0.72 -9.05
N PHE A 84 14.59 1.57 -10.04
CA PHE A 84 13.30 2.26 -10.22
C PHE A 84 12.44 1.63 -11.32
N ASP A 85 12.75 0.40 -11.70
CA ASP A 85 11.98 -0.35 -12.69
C ASP A 85 10.69 -0.91 -12.07
N VAL A 86 9.92 -0.07 -11.39
CA VAL A 86 8.72 -0.43 -10.62
C VAL A 86 7.47 0.25 -11.17
N ARG A 87 6.33 -0.43 -11.02
CA ARG A 87 5.03 0.12 -11.41
C ARG A 87 4.69 1.35 -10.57
N ARG A 88 4.11 2.37 -11.21
CA ARG A 88 3.74 3.65 -10.60
C ARG A 88 2.89 3.48 -9.34
N GLU A 89 1.99 2.52 -9.35
CA GLU A 89 1.08 2.20 -8.27
C GLU A 89 1.85 1.85 -6.98
N ARG A 90 2.98 1.13 -7.09
CA ARG A 90 3.82 0.77 -5.93
C ARG A 90 4.56 1.94 -5.34
N VAL A 91 5.12 2.78 -6.21
CA VAL A 91 5.69 4.05 -5.77
C VAL A 91 4.62 4.88 -5.09
N THR A 92 3.39 4.86 -5.61
CA THR A 92 2.26 5.62 -5.05
C THR A 92 1.92 5.13 -3.64
N GLU A 93 1.83 3.82 -3.41
CA GLU A 93 1.62 3.24 -2.08
C GLU A 93 2.74 3.59 -1.10
N TRP A 94 4.01 3.41 -1.50
CA TRP A 94 5.13 3.65 -0.60
C TRP A 94 5.26 5.13 -0.24
N MET A 95 4.91 6.02 -1.16
CA MET A 95 4.83 7.46 -0.90
C MET A 95 3.67 7.79 0.05
N ALA A 96 2.52 7.11 -0.10
CA ALA A 96 1.39 7.23 0.83
C ALA A 96 1.76 6.74 2.24
N GLN A 97 2.40 5.58 2.36
CA GLN A 97 2.93 5.07 3.64
C GLN A 97 3.87 6.09 4.27
N LEU A 98 4.85 6.60 3.51
CA LEU A 98 5.85 7.56 3.98
C LEU A 98 5.21 8.88 4.45
N LEU A 99 4.17 9.36 3.74
CA LEU A 99 3.37 10.50 4.17
C LEU A 99 2.71 10.25 5.52
N LEU A 100 2.07 9.09 5.67
CA LEU A 100 1.33 8.73 6.89
C LEU A 100 2.25 8.47 8.09
N GLU A 101 3.41 7.86 7.87
CA GLU A 101 4.46 7.72 8.89
C GLU A 101 4.90 9.09 9.41
N LYS A 102 5.24 10.01 8.50
CA LYS A 102 5.73 11.34 8.86
C LYS A 102 4.68 12.26 9.48
N LYS A 103 3.42 12.18 9.06
CA LYS A 103 2.37 13.14 9.48
C LYS A 103 1.40 12.61 10.51
N TYR A 104 1.18 11.31 10.54
CA TYR A 104 0.14 10.71 11.36
C TYR A 104 0.67 9.71 12.38
N ASN A 105 2.00 9.50 12.45
CA ASN A 105 2.62 8.50 13.33
C ASN A 105 2.06 7.09 13.08
N CYS A 106 1.76 6.80 11.81
CA CYS A 106 1.43 5.47 11.37
C CYS A 106 2.70 4.62 11.28
N MET A 107 2.56 3.32 11.43
CA MET A 107 3.62 2.33 11.29
C MET A 107 3.14 1.29 10.28
N PHE A 108 3.93 1.11 9.22
CA PHE A 108 3.69 0.09 8.20
C PHE A 108 4.82 -0.93 8.24
N TYR A 109 4.49 -2.18 8.57
CA TYR A 109 5.48 -3.25 8.56
C TYR A 109 5.57 -3.85 7.16
N GLU A 110 6.79 -3.88 6.63
CA GLU A 110 7.08 -4.39 5.28
C GLU A 110 6.71 -5.87 5.13
N GLU A 111 6.71 -6.64 6.22
CA GLU A 111 6.29 -8.04 6.27
C GLU A 111 4.78 -8.22 6.09
N ALA A 112 3.99 -7.17 6.32
CA ALA A 112 2.55 -7.12 6.09
C ALA A 112 2.19 -6.47 4.74
N ASP A 113 3.16 -5.93 4.00
CA ASP A 113 2.93 -5.43 2.65
C ASP A 113 2.49 -6.60 1.74
N LYS A 114 1.43 -6.38 0.97
CA LYS A 114 0.88 -7.40 0.06
C LYS A 114 1.91 -7.77 -1.00
N LYS A 115 2.25 -9.06 -1.08
CA LYS A 115 3.09 -9.59 -2.17
C LYS A 115 2.34 -9.54 -3.48
N MET A 116 2.99 -9.05 -4.53
CA MET A 116 2.44 -9.17 -5.87
C MET A 116 2.80 -10.52 -6.48
N ASN A 117 1.78 -11.33 -6.74
CA ASN A 117 1.82 -12.28 -7.84
C ASN A 117 1.03 -11.61 -8.98
N ILE A 118 1.70 -10.85 -9.85
CA ILE A 118 1.00 -10.36 -11.04
C ILE A 118 0.77 -11.57 -11.94
N GLU A 119 -0.50 -11.91 -12.16
CA GLU A 119 -0.83 -12.87 -13.20
C GLU A 119 -0.46 -12.26 -14.57
N PRO A 120 0.23 -13.00 -15.46
CA PRO A 120 0.72 -12.45 -16.73
C PRO A 120 -0.39 -11.87 -17.64
N VAL A 121 -1.64 -12.30 -17.42
CA VAL A 121 -2.83 -11.86 -18.16
C VAL A 121 -3.31 -10.47 -17.70
N GLU A 122 -2.90 -10.00 -16.51
CA GLU A 122 -3.35 -8.75 -15.92
C GLU A 122 -2.34 -7.60 -16.07
N LEU A 123 -1.31 -7.78 -16.88
CA LEU A 123 -0.20 -6.83 -16.99
C LEU A 123 -0.61 -5.44 -17.48
N SER A 124 -1.63 -5.35 -18.33
CA SER A 124 -2.20 -4.11 -18.87
C SER A 124 -3.41 -3.58 -18.08
N LYS A 125 -3.92 -4.33 -17.09
CA LYS A 125 -4.99 -3.82 -16.22
C LYS A 125 -4.37 -2.85 -15.22
N HIS A 126 -4.99 -1.67 -15.09
CA HIS A 126 -4.77 -0.86 -13.89
C HIS A 126 -5.16 -1.71 -12.68
N THR A 127 -4.21 -1.89 -11.75
CA THR A 127 -4.50 -2.63 -10.53
C THR A 127 -5.58 -1.88 -9.77
N PRO A 128 -6.67 -2.55 -9.31
CA PRO A 128 -7.64 -1.91 -8.44
C PRO A 128 -6.93 -1.32 -7.23
N GLY A 129 -7.47 -0.23 -6.67
CA GLY A 129 -6.88 0.49 -5.52
C GLY A 129 -6.36 -0.48 -4.46
N ILE A 130 -5.22 -0.17 -3.88
CA ILE A 130 -4.52 -1.10 -3.00
C ILE A 130 -4.72 -0.63 -1.57
N ASP A 131 -5.40 -1.49 -0.80
CA ASP A 131 -5.51 -1.35 0.65
C ASP A 131 -4.16 -1.66 1.28
N VAL A 132 -3.60 -0.65 1.92
CA VAL A 132 -2.34 -0.72 2.65
C VAL A 132 -2.63 -0.67 4.16
N PRO A 133 -2.62 -1.83 4.84
CA PRO A 133 -2.88 -1.89 6.27
C PRO A 133 -1.67 -1.45 7.11
N GLY A 134 -1.93 -0.79 8.23
CA GLY A 134 -0.92 -0.34 9.17
C GLY A 134 -1.47 -0.16 10.59
N ILE A 135 -0.61 0.31 11.50
CA ILE A 135 -0.97 0.58 12.89
C ILE A 135 -0.66 2.03 13.22
N ARG A 136 -1.52 2.68 14.00
CA ARG A 136 -1.21 3.99 14.60
C ARG A 136 -1.28 3.87 16.11
N ILE A 137 -0.24 4.35 16.79
CA ILE A 137 -0.19 4.39 18.26
C ILE A 137 -0.01 5.84 18.68
N VAL A 138 -0.99 6.39 19.39
CA VAL A 138 -0.96 7.75 19.96
C VAL A 138 -1.59 7.68 21.34
N ASP A 139 -0.94 8.27 22.35
CA ASP A 139 -1.40 8.28 23.74
C ASP A 139 -1.79 6.89 24.26
N ASN A 140 -0.97 5.89 23.89
CA ASN A 140 -1.15 4.48 24.23
C ASN A 140 -2.40 3.81 23.63
N GLN A 141 -3.16 4.51 22.79
CA GLN A 141 -4.27 3.97 22.02
C GLN A 141 -3.78 3.47 20.67
N ILE A 142 -4.14 2.22 20.36
CA ILE A 142 -3.82 1.57 19.09
C ILE A 142 -5.03 1.73 18.17
N LYS A 143 -4.79 2.11 16.91
CA LYS A 143 -5.79 2.13 15.84
C LYS A 143 -5.28 1.29 14.67
N PHE A 144 -6.18 0.56 14.02
CA PHE A 144 -5.90 -0.09 12.75
C PHE A 144 -6.07 0.92 11.63
N VAL A 145 -5.09 0.99 10.73
CA VAL A 145 -5.07 1.94 9.62
C VAL A 145 -5.26 1.17 8.33
N ILE A 146 -6.16 1.64 7.48
CA ILE A 146 -6.32 1.16 6.10
C ILE A 146 -6.11 2.37 5.19
N CYS A 147 -4.99 2.41 4.50
CA CYS A 147 -4.71 3.45 3.52
C CYS A 147 -5.22 2.96 2.15
N GLU A 148 -6.22 3.64 1.61
CA GLU A 148 -6.77 3.38 0.27
C GLU A 148 -6.11 4.37 -0.69
N VAL A 149 -5.28 3.85 -1.59
CA VAL A 149 -4.41 4.68 -2.44
C VAL A 149 -4.87 4.63 -3.90
N LYS A 150 -4.98 5.80 -4.53
CA LYS A 150 -5.15 5.94 -5.98
C LYS A 150 -4.15 6.94 -6.56
N ALA A 151 -3.74 6.70 -7.79
CA ALA A 151 -2.95 7.65 -8.57
C ALA A 151 -3.81 8.28 -9.66
N SER A 152 -3.52 9.53 -10.04
CA SER A 152 -4.16 10.18 -11.19
C SER A 152 -3.13 10.88 -12.08
N GLU A 153 -3.35 10.79 -13.39
CA GLU A 153 -2.58 11.49 -14.43
C GLU A 153 -3.17 12.84 -14.80
N GLU A 154 -4.31 13.20 -14.23
CA GLU A 154 -5.01 14.41 -14.60
C GLU A 154 -4.38 15.65 -13.95
N ASN A 155 -4.31 16.71 -14.76
CA ASN A 155 -3.78 18.00 -14.32
C ASN A 155 -4.84 18.85 -13.57
N ASN A 156 -6.13 18.55 -13.76
CA ASN A 156 -7.25 19.32 -13.20
C ASN A 156 -7.61 18.88 -11.77
N ILE A 157 -8.04 19.84 -10.93
CA ILE A 157 -8.59 19.59 -9.59
C ILE A 157 -10.07 19.96 -9.57
N PRO A 158 -10.97 19.11 -9.05
CA PRO A 158 -10.73 17.73 -8.61
C PRO A 158 -10.50 16.78 -9.81
N CYS A 159 -9.66 15.75 -9.65
CA CYS A 159 -9.46 14.75 -10.71
C CYS A 159 -10.58 13.68 -10.71
N SER A 160 -10.76 12.99 -11.83
CA SER A 160 -11.78 11.94 -11.98
C SER A 160 -11.61 10.76 -11.00
N SER A 161 -10.37 10.49 -10.56
CA SER A 161 -10.07 9.43 -9.60
C SER A 161 -10.66 9.71 -8.21
N VAL A 162 -11.04 10.94 -7.90
CA VAL A 162 -11.69 11.31 -6.62
C VAL A 162 -13.01 10.58 -6.44
N THR A 163 -13.87 10.58 -7.45
CA THR A 163 -15.18 9.89 -7.37
C THR A 163 -15.00 8.39 -7.17
N SER A 164 -14.04 7.80 -7.89
CA SER A 164 -13.73 6.39 -7.77
C SER A 164 -13.12 6.05 -6.40
N LEU A 165 -12.28 6.93 -5.84
CA LEU A 165 -11.72 6.77 -4.50
C LEU A 165 -12.82 6.85 -3.44
N GLN A 166 -13.72 7.82 -3.56
CA GLN A 166 -14.86 7.98 -2.65
C GLN A 166 -15.79 6.77 -2.69
N GLN A 167 -16.07 6.21 -3.88
CA GLN A 167 -16.86 5.00 -4.01
C GLN A 167 -16.21 3.80 -3.34
N ASP A 168 -14.89 3.64 -3.44
CA ASP A 168 -14.19 2.51 -2.83
C ASP A 168 -14.09 2.65 -1.30
N ILE A 169 -13.93 3.88 -0.79
CA ILE A 169 -14.09 4.15 0.64
C ILE A 169 -15.51 3.82 1.11
N GLN A 170 -16.53 4.25 0.35
CA GLN A 170 -17.92 4.00 0.74
C GLN A 170 -18.22 2.49 0.75
N LYS A 171 -17.73 1.73 -0.24
CA LYS A 171 -17.78 0.27 -0.21
C LYS A 171 -17.04 -0.34 0.97
N SER A 172 -15.88 0.20 1.34
CA SER A 172 -15.15 -0.20 2.55
C SER A 172 -15.94 0.07 3.82
N ILE A 173 -16.76 1.11 3.87
CA ILE A 173 -17.62 1.43 5.00
C ILE A 173 -18.86 0.51 5.01
N ASP A 174 -19.50 0.34 3.86
CA ASP A 174 -20.76 -0.41 3.70
C ASP A 174 -20.55 -1.92 3.87
N ASN A 175 -19.41 -2.45 3.40
CA ASN A 175 -19.01 -3.85 3.56
C ASN A 175 -17.81 -4.01 4.52
N LYS A 176 -17.70 -3.09 5.50
CA LYS A 176 -16.57 -3.01 6.43
C LYS A 176 -16.26 -4.32 7.14
N GLU A 177 -17.28 -5.09 7.53
CA GLU A 177 -17.08 -6.27 8.35
C GLU A 177 -16.24 -7.32 7.62
N ASN A 178 -16.62 -7.68 6.40
CA ASN A 178 -15.91 -8.71 5.66
C ASN A 178 -14.57 -8.20 5.10
N ARG A 179 -14.56 -7.00 4.51
CA ARG A 179 -13.33 -6.45 3.90
C ARG A 179 -12.28 -6.15 4.96
N VAL A 180 -12.64 -5.43 6.04
CA VAL A 180 -11.67 -5.05 7.07
C VAL A 180 -11.20 -6.25 7.88
N THR A 181 -12.08 -7.22 8.17
CA THR A 181 -11.64 -8.46 8.85
C THR A 181 -10.60 -9.21 8.03
N LEU A 182 -10.77 -9.29 6.70
CA LEU A 182 -9.78 -9.89 5.82
C LEU A 182 -8.44 -9.13 5.85
N GLU A 183 -8.48 -7.79 5.82
CA GLU A 183 -7.27 -6.96 5.94
C GLU A 183 -6.55 -7.18 7.27
N ILE A 184 -7.29 -7.22 8.38
CA ILE A 184 -6.73 -7.48 9.72
C ILE A 184 -6.09 -8.88 9.76
N LEU A 185 -6.77 -9.91 9.26
CA LEU A 185 -6.25 -11.28 9.24
C LEU A 185 -4.98 -11.40 8.39
N GLN A 186 -4.96 -10.77 7.21
CA GLN A 186 -3.78 -10.71 6.35
C GLN A 186 -2.62 -9.99 7.04
N TYR A 187 -2.90 -8.83 7.65
CA TYR A 187 -1.91 -8.07 8.41
C TYR A 187 -1.33 -8.89 9.57
N MET A 188 -2.19 -9.52 10.38
CA MET A 188 -1.81 -10.41 11.48
C MET A 188 -0.96 -11.60 11.00
N SER A 189 -1.18 -12.10 9.78
CA SER A 189 -0.33 -13.14 9.19
C SER A 189 1.07 -12.62 8.86
N GLY A 190 1.15 -11.41 8.28
CA GLY A 190 2.42 -10.78 7.93
C GLY A 190 3.27 -10.40 9.14
N ILE A 191 2.68 -9.74 10.13
CA ILE A 191 3.43 -9.16 11.27
C ILE A 191 4.08 -10.20 12.19
N ARG A 192 3.69 -11.48 12.11
CA ARG A 192 4.32 -12.58 12.86
C ARG A 192 5.82 -12.71 12.59
N ASN A 193 6.28 -12.23 11.44
CA ASN A 193 7.68 -12.32 11.04
C ASN A 193 8.46 -11.02 11.32
N VAL A 194 7.82 -10.01 11.90
CA VAL A 194 8.45 -8.70 12.15
C VAL A 194 9.41 -8.82 13.34
N LYS A 195 10.60 -8.25 13.18
CA LYS A 195 11.57 -8.10 14.27
C LYS A 195 11.20 -6.90 15.13
N MET A 196 10.32 -7.09 16.11
CA MET A 196 9.95 -6.09 17.11
C MET A 196 9.97 -6.68 18.54
N LYS A 197 9.81 -5.85 19.57
CA LYS A 197 9.75 -6.32 20.96
C LYS A 197 8.48 -7.12 21.18
N ASP A 198 8.60 -8.29 21.83
CA ASP A 198 7.47 -9.19 22.08
C ASP A 198 6.29 -8.51 22.79
N VAL A 199 6.57 -7.61 23.73
CA VAL A 199 5.51 -6.86 24.46
C VAL A 199 4.70 -5.97 23.52
N GLU A 200 5.34 -5.31 22.57
CA GLU A 200 4.66 -4.43 21.62
C GLU A 200 3.89 -5.25 20.58
N LEU A 201 4.49 -6.33 20.08
CA LEU A 201 3.83 -7.27 19.17
C LEU A 201 2.58 -7.86 19.82
N GLN A 202 2.69 -8.32 21.07
CA GLN A 202 1.57 -8.90 21.81
C GLN A 202 0.44 -7.89 21.97
N ARG A 203 0.75 -6.64 22.32
CA ARG A 203 -0.26 -5.58 22.43
C ARG A 203 -0.98 -5.31 21.11
N ILE A 204 -0.26 -5.31 20.00
CA ILE A 204 -0.85 -5.14 18.66
C ILE A 204 -1.74 -6.35 18.33
N ILE A 205 -1.25 -7.58 18.54
CA ILE A 205 -2.00 -8.81 18.28
C ILE A 205 -3.28 -8.87 19.13
N ASP A 206 -3.20 -8.55 20.43
CA ASP A 206 -4.34 -8.54 21.33
C ASP A 206 -5.39 -7.51 20.91
N PHE A 207 -4.94 -6.33 20.49
CA PHE A 207 -5.82 -5.29 19.92
C PHE A 207 -6.53 -5.78 18.65
N LEU A 208 -5.78 -6.35 17.70
CA LEU A 208 -6.35 -6.84 16.43
C LEU A 208 -7.29 -8.03 16.64
N ALA A 209 -6.96 -8.93 17.56
CA ALA A 209 -7.84 -10.04 17.95
C ALA A 209 -9.15 -9.52 18.53
N LYS A 210 -9.09 -8.53 19.44
CA LYS A 210 -10.29 -7.88 19.99
C LYS A 210 -11.11 -7.18 18.91
N LEU A 211 -10.49 -6.57 17.91
CA LEU A 211 -11.23 -6.00 16.78
C LEU A 211 -12.00 -7.07 16.00
N ILE A 212 -11.39 -8.24 15.76
CA ILE A 212 -12.07 -9.33 15.02
C ILE A 212 -13.21 -9.93 15.85
N THR A 213 -13.02 -10.11 17.16
CA THR A 213 -13.98 -10.82 18.03
C THR A 213 -14.97 -9.89 18.75
N GLY A 214 -14.74 -8.58 18.70
CA GLY A 214 -15.48 -7.57 19.47
C GLY A 214 -16.77 -7.09 18.81
N ASN A 215 -17.43 -6.13 19.46
CA ASN A 215 -18.73 -5.62 19.01
C ASN A 215 -18.58 -4.61 17.85
N ARG A 216 -19.59 -4.56 16.97
CA ARG A 216 -19.59 -3.81 15.69
C ARG A 216 -19.31 -2.31 15.79
N THR A 217 -19.64 -1.67 16.91
CA THR A 217 -19.43 -0.24 17.17
C THR A 217 -17.97 0.07 17.50
N GLU A 218 -17.29 -0.80 18.27
CA GLU A 218 -15.88 -0.61 18.66
C GLU A 218 -14.94 -0.75 17.45
N LEU A 219 -15.33 -1.55 16.45
CA LEU A 219 -14.57 -1.73 15.22
C LEU A 219 -14.45 -0.41 14.43
N ALA A 220 -15.55 0.33 14.28
CA ALA A 220 -15.58 1.53 13.43
C ALA A 220 -14.73 2.68 14.00
N ASP A 221 -14.74 2.88 15.32
CA ASP A 221 -13.97 3.95 15.98
C ASP A 221 -12.47 3.66 16.05
N SER A 222 -12.12 2.39 15.86
CA SER A 222 -10.75 1.87 15.94
C SER A 222 -10.06 1.73 14.59
N ILE A 223 -10.79 1.96 13.48
CA ILE A 223 -10.25 1.93 12.12
C ILE A 223 -10.11 3.36 11.57
N MET A 224 -8.98 3.65 10.95
CA MET A 224 -8.75 4.88 10.20
C MET A 224 -8.57 4.58 8.71
N PHE A 225 -9.41 5.17 7.88
CA PHE A 225 -9.24 5.15 6.43
C PHE A 225 -8.50 6.40 5.97
N PHE A 226 -7.40 6.22 5.23
CA PHE A 226 -6.70 7.33 4.57
C PHE A 226 -6.86 7.23 3.06
N PRO A 227 -7.72 8.04 2.44
CA PRO A 227 -7.68 8.22 0.99
C PRO A 227 -6.44 9.02 0.60
N VAL A 228 -5.56 8.43 -0.20
CA VAL A 228 -4.39 9.15 -0.74
C VAL A 228 -4.48 9.19 -2.26
N LEU A 229 -4.44 10.42 -2.79
CA LEU A 229 -4.33 10.70 -4.21
C LEU A 229 -2.97 11.32 -4.50
N ILE A 230 -2.18 10.70 -5.38
CA ILE A 230 -0.89 11.26 -5.82
C ILE A 230 -0.97 11.72 -7.27
N ARG A 231 -0.62 12.99 -7.49
CA ARG A 231 -0.47 13.58 -8.82
C ARG A 231 0.99 13.87 -9.13
N ASN A 232 1.31 13.91 -10.42
CA ASN A 232 2.57 14.47 -10.90
C ASN A 232 2.40 15.99 -11.01
N ASN A 233 3.27 16.78 -10.38
CA ASN A 233 3.34 18.22 -10.64
C ASN A 233 4.26 18.43 -11.84
N LEU A 234 3.74 19.01 -12.93
CA LEU A 234 4.52 19.31 -14.15
C LEU A 234 5.34 20.62 -14.05
N ASN A 235 5.55 21.15 -12.84
CA ASN A 235 6.36 22.36 -12.64
C ASN A 235 7.77 21.99 -12.20
#